data_AF-A0A6A3A562-F1
#
_entry.id   AF-A0A6A3A562-F1
#
_cell.length_a   1.000
_cell.length_b   1.000
_cell.length_c   1.000
_cell.angle_alpha   90.00
_cell.angle_beta   90.00
_cell.angle_gamma   90.00
#
_symmetry.space_group_name_H-M   'P 1'
#
loop_
_entity.id
_entity.type
_entity.pdbx_description
1 polymer ?
#
loop_
_entity_poly.entity_id
_entity_poly.type
_entity_poly.pdbx_seq_one_letter_code
_entity_poly.pdbx_strand_id
1 'polypeptide(L)'
;MNGSVEASKQFTVGDHIGWQQPSDNNTDVYGQWATSKRFHVGDSVSFEYRNDSVLLVDKWDYYHCNSNNPIYSFNDGNTVINLDRAGFFYFISGILDHCKNGERLMIQVMGLHQRPEPTPAVANPHEVGLAPGPHPSSGIVVTAATLASVFLALIVTVVALE
;
A
#
# COMPACT_ATOMS: atom_id res chain seq x y z
N MET A 1 -2.18 23.82 15.44
CA MET A 1 -2.25 22.35 15.36
C MET A 1 -3.67 22.00 14.96
N ASN A 2 -3.88 21.48 13.76
CA ASN A 2 -5.17 20.93 13.31
C ASN A 2 -4.84 19.80 12.33
N GLY A 3 -4.32 18.69 12.87
CA GLY A 3 -4.36 17.42 12.14
C GLY A 3 -5.82 17.01 12.16
N SER A 4 -6.49 16.98 11.01
CA SER A 4 -7.83 16.42 10.94
C SER A 4 -7.68 14.94 11.30
N VAL A 5 -8.19 14.56 12.47
CA VAL A 5 -8.35 13.16 12.83
C VAL A 5 -9.41 12.64 11.86
N GLU A 6 -8.99 11.84 10.86
CA GLU A 6 -9.96 11.19 10.00
C GLU A 6 -10.81 10.27 10.89
N ALA A 7 -12.14 10.44 10.83
CA ALA A 7 -13.05 9.59 11.56
C ALA A 7 -12.93 8.14 11.05
N SER A 8 -12.89 7.17 11.97
CA SER A 8 -12.92 5.75 11.64
C SER A 8 -14.18 5.40 10.87
N LYS A 9 -14.04 4.75 9.72
CA LYS A 9 -15.15 4.31 8.87
C LYS A 9 -15.39 2.82 9.04
N GLN A 10 -16.65 2.41 8.87
CA GLN A 10 -17.01 1.01 8.71
C GLN A 10 -17.42 0.76 7.26
N PHE A 11 -16.88 -0.30 6.66
CA PHE A 11 -17.20 -0.71 5.29
C PHE A 11 -17.89 -2.07 5.30
N THR A 12 -19.12 -2.13 4.80
CA THR A 12 -19.82 -3.40 4.57
C THR A 12 -19.24 -4.09 3.35
N VAL A 13 -18.67 -5.27 3.56
CA VAL A 13 -18.06 -6.08 2.50
C VAL A 13 -19.12 -6.49 1.48
N GLY A 14 -18.84 -6.23 0.20
CA GLY A 14 -19.79 -6.48 -0.89
C GLY A 14 -20.95 -5.47 -0.95
N ASP A 15 -20.95 -4.41 -0.14
CA ASP A 15 -22.04 -3.44 -0.08
C ASP A 15 -23.41 -4.13 0.13
N HIS A 16 -24.27 -4.20 -0.89
CA HIS A 16 -25.60 -4.81 -0.81
C HIS A 16 -25.64 -6.32 -1.10
N ILE A 17 -24.56 -6.90 -1.64
CA ILE A 17 -24.49 -8.34 -1.90
C ILE A 17 -24.06 -9.14 -0.66
N GLY A 18 -23.39 -8.50 0.30
CA GLY A 18 -22.85 -9.15 1.49
C GLY A 18 -21.66 -10.08 1.19
N TRP A 19 -21.36 -10.96 2.14
CA TRP A 19 -20.34 -12.01 2.03
C TRP A 19 -21.03 -13.35 1.71
N GLN A 20 -20.82 -13.78 0.47
CA GLN A 20 -21.37 -14.98 -0.15
C GLN A 20 -20.59 -15.38 -1.40
N GLN A 21 -20.78 -16.61 -1.88
CA GLN A 21 -20.14 -17.07 -3.11
C GLN A 21 -20.57 -16.18 -4.29
N PRO A 22 -19.63 -15.58 -5.03
CA PRO A 22 -19.96 -14.85 -6.24
C PRO A 22 -20.58 -15.77 -7.30
N SER A 23 -21.32 -15.18 -8.23
CA SER A 23 -21.81 -15.91 -9.40
C SER A 23 -20.68 -16.17 -10.39
N ASP A 24 -20.80 -17.25 -11.17
CA ASP A 24 -19.77 -17.71 -12.13
C ASP A 24 -19.36 -16.65 -13.17
N ASN A 25 -20.23 -15.67 -13.44
CA ASN A 25 -19.96 -14.58 -14.37
C ASN A 25 -19.15 -13.41 -13.76
N ASN A 26 -18.94 -13.38 -12.44
CA ASN A 26 -18.17 -12.32 -11.76
C ASN A 26 -17.51 -12.82 -10.46
N THR A 27 -16.46 -13.63 -10.61
CA THR A 27 -15.73 -14.20 -9.47
C THR A 27 -14.80 -13.22 -8.75
N ASP A 28 -14.59 -12.00 -9.28
CA ASP A 28 -13.71 -10.98 -8.69
C ASP A 28 -14.47 -9.83 -8.02
N VAL A 29 -15.72 -10.07 -7.59
CA VAL A 29 -16.57 -9.03 -7.01
C VAL A 29 -15.95 -8.38 -5.77
N TYR A 30 -15.30 -9.15 -4.90
CA TYR A 30 -14.67 -8.63 -3.69
C TYR A 30 -13.35 -7.88 -3.98
N GLY A 31 -12.60 -8.30 -5.00
CA GLY A 31 -11.42 -7.58 -5.47
C GLY A 31 -11.79 -6.20 -6.03
N GLN A 32 -12.82 -6.15 -6.87
CA GLN A 32 -13.38 -4.90 -7.40
C GLN A 32 -13.91 -4.00 -6.28
N TRP A 33 -14.67 -4.58 -5.34
CA TRP A 33 -15.16 -3.86 -4.17
C TRP A 33 -14.02 -3.24 -3.37
N ALA A 34 -12.98 -4.01 -3.04
CA ALA A 34 -11.83 -3.52 -2.26
C ALA A 34 -11.09 -2.38 -2.96
N THR A 35 -10.89 -2.49 -4.27
CA THR A 35 -10.17 -1.50 -5.09
C THR A 35 -10.93 -0.17 -5.18
N SER A 36 -12.25 -0.18 -4.94
CA SER A 36 -13.08 1.03 -4.93
C SER A 36 -13.03 1.82 -3.62
N LYS A 37 -12.37 1.30 -2.58
CA LYS A 37 -12.31 1.92 -1.24
C LYS A 37 -10.87 2.31 -0.87
N ARG A 38 -10.74 3.13 0.18
CA ARG A 38 -9.45 3.44 0.83
C ARG A 38 -9.60 3.12 2.30
N PHE A 39 -8.75 2.22 2.79
CA PHE A 39 -8.76 1.76 4.18
C PHE A 39 -7.58 2.36 4.93
N HIS A 40 -7.83 2.86 6.13
CA HIS A 40 -6.80 3.35 7.04
C HIS A 40 -6.80 2.54 8.33
N VAL A 41 -5.68 2.60 9.05
CA VAL A 41 -5.61 2.08 10.41
C VAL A 41 -6.69 2.75 11.27
N GLY A 42 -7.51 1.94 11.95
CA GLY A 42 -8.64 2.37 12.76
C GLY A 42 -10.00 2.24 12.07
N ASP A 43 -10.04 2.01 10.75
CA ASP A 43 -11.27 1.62 10.07
C ASP A 43 -11.71 0.21 10.47
N SER A 44 -12.92 -0.19 10.09
CA SER A 44 -13.44 -1.54 10.26
C SER A 44 -14.13 -2.05 9.00
N VAL A 45 -14.21 -3.37 8.87
CA VAL A 45 -15.00 -4.04 7.84
C VAL A 45 -16.05 -4.92 8.49
N SER A 46 -17.28 -4.88 7.98
CA SER A 46 -18.37 -5.74 8.42
C SER A 46 -18.69 -6.78 7.34
N PHE A 47 -18.77 -8.03 7.77
CA PHE A 47 -19.15 -9.17 6.95
C PHE A 47 -20.51 -9.65 7.40
N GLU A 48 -21.48 -9.63 6.49
CA GLU A 48 -22.82 -10.22 6.69
C GLU A 48 -22.94 -11.45 5.80
N TYR A 49 -23.19 -12.62 6.40
CA TYR A 49 -23.17 -13.90 5.70
C TYR A 49 -24.15 -14.91 6.29
N ARG A 50 -24.56 -15.90 5.48
CA ARG A 50 -25.49 -16.96 5.89
C ARG A 50 -24.95 -18.31 5.45
N ASN A 51 -24.92 -19.27 6.38
CA ASN A 51 -24.42 -20.63 6.14
C ASN A 51 -22.99 -20.67 5.58
N ASP A 52 -22.16 -19.70 5.99
CA ASP A 52 -20.73 -19.66 5.70
C ASP A 52 -19.99 -19.10 6.93
N SER A 53 -18.72 -18.73 6.74
CA SER A 53 -17.79 -18.23 7.73
C SER A 53 -16.80 -17.28 7.07
N VAL A 54 -16.18 -16.44 7.89
CA VAL A 54 -15.09 -15.56 7.47
C VAL A 54 -13.84 -16.01 8.20
N LEU A 55 -12.78 -16.30 7.45
CA LEU A 55 -11.49 -16.68 8.00
C LEU A 55 -10.47 -15.61 7.69
N LEU A 56 -9.81 -15.05 8.71
CA LEU A 56 -8.59 -14.26 8.49
C LEU A 56 -7.42 -15.24 8.38
N VAL A 57 -6.70 -15.17 7.27
CA VAL A 57 -5.60 -16.10 6.94
C VAL A 57 -4.34 -15.33 6.57
N ASP A 58 -3.23 -16.05 6.41
CA ASP A 58 -2.03 -15.48 5.81
C ASP A 58 -2.13 -15.42 4.26
N LYS A 59 -1.11 -14.84 3.64
CA LYS A 59 -1.06 -14.67 2.19
C LYS A 59 -1.05 -16.01 1.45
N TRP A 60 -0.33 -17.01 1.96
CA TRP A 60 -0.20 -18.29 1.27
C TRP A 60 -1.54 -19.03 1.27
N ASP A 61 -2.18 -19.07 2.43
CA ASP A 61 -3.47 -19.72 2.62
C ASP A 61 -4.59 -19.04 1.81
N TYR A 62 -4.54 -17.71 1.67
CA TYR A 62 -5.44 -16.98 0.78
C TYR A 62 -5.37 -17.43 -0.69
N TYR A 63 -4.15 -17.56 -1.24
CA TYR A 63 -3.99 -17.95 -2.64
C TYR A 63 -4.35 -19.41 -2.89
N HIS A 64 -4.24 -20.27 -1.87
CA HIS A 64 -4.54 -21.70 -1.95
C HIS A 64 -5.91 -22.08 -1.40
N CYS A 65 -6.69 -21.13 -0.91
CA CYS A 65 -7.95 -21.38 -0.19
C CYS A 65 -7.79 -22.41 0.93
N ASN A 66 -6.69 -22.31 1.68
CA ASN A 66 -6.42 -23.22 2.78
C ASN A 66 -7.10 -22.72 4.07
N SER A 67 -8.18 -23.39 4.47
CA SER A 67 -8.96 -23.05 5.66
C SER A 67 -8.55 -23.84 6.92
N ASN A 68 -7.48 -24.63 6.87
CA ASN A 68 -7.14 -25.56 7.95
C ASN A 68 -6.59 -24.88 9.21
N ASN A 69 -5.84 -23.79 9.07
CA ASN A 69 -5.19 -23.10 10.19
C ASN A 69 -5.35 -21.58 10.09
N PRO A 70 -6.59 -21.06 10.17
CA PRO A 70 -6.81 -19.63 10.07
C PRO A 70 -6.23 -18.91 11.30
N ILE A 71 -5.83 -17.65 11.10
CA ILE A 71 -5.42 -16.75 12.19
C ILE A 71 -6.62 -16.48 13.10
N TYR A 72 -7.78 -16.21 12.49
CA TYR A 72 -9.07 -16.10 13.17
C TYR A 72 -10.18 -16.71 12.32
N SER A 73 -11.19 -17.27 12.99
CA SER A 73 -12.37 -17.86 12.37
C SER A 73 -13.63 -17.25 12.97
N PHE A 74 -14.57 -16.86 12.12
CA PHE A 74 -15.84 -16.27 12.51
C PHE A 74 -17.00 -16.99 11.84
N ASN A 75 -18.02 -17.34 12.62
CA ASN A 75 -19.19 -18.10 12.20
C ASN A 75 -20.49 -17.58 12.84
N ASP A 76 -20.53 -16.29 13.16
CA ASP A 76 -21.66 -15.62 13.83
C ASP A 76 -22.68 -15.02 12.84
N GLY A 77 -22.38 -15.02 11.55
CA GLY A 77 -23.24 -14.51 10.47
C GLY A 77 -23.20 -12.99 10.31
N ASN A 78 -22.63 -12.26 11.28
CA ASN A 78 -22.39 -10.83 11.21
C ASN A 78 -21.15 -10.48 12.01
N THR A 79 -20.01 -10.41 11.34
CA THR A 79 -18.71 -10.17 11.96
C THR A 79 -18.20 -8.77 11.63
N VAL A 80 -17.76 -8.03 12.64
CA VAL A 80 -17.05 -6.76 12.46
C VAL A 80 -15.57 -6.94 12.84
N ILE A 81 -14.67 -6.57 11.92
CA ILE A 81 -13.23 -6.70 12.09
C ILE A 81 -12.58 -5.33 11.99
N ASN A 82 -11.82 -4.95 13.01
CA ASN A 82 -11.05 -3.71 13.03
C ASN A 82 -9.75 -3.87 12.23
N LEU A 83 -9.44 -2.87 11.41
CA LEU A 83 -8.21 -2.77 10.65
C LEU A 83 -7.17 -2.05 11.50
N ASP A 84 -6.52 -2.80 12.38
CA ASP A 84 -5.68 -2.30 13.47
C ASP A 84 -4.22 -2.01 13.09
N ARG A 85 -3.78 -2.44 11.90
CA ARG A 85 -2.41 -2.28 11.42
C ARG A 85 -2.35 -1.95 9.94
N ALA A 86 -1.28 -1.28 9.54
CA ALA A 86 -1.00 -1.06 8.13
C ALA A 86 -0.60 -2.38 7.44
N GLY A 87 -0.84 -2.47 6.13
CA GLY A 87 -0.49 -3.64 5.32
C GLY A 87 -1.71 -4.46 4.90
N PHE A 88 -1.48 -5.73 4.54
CA PHE A 88 -2.51 -6.57 3.97
C PHE A 88 -3.24 -7.42 5.01
N PHE A 89 -4.56 -7.50 4.84
CA PHE A 89 -5.43 -8.48 5.48
C PHE A 89 -6.03 -9.37 4.41
N TYR A 90 -6.06 -10.67 4.67
CA TYR A 90 -6.53 -11.68 3.73
C TYR A 90 -7.67 -12.47 4.36
N PHE A 91 -8.84 -12.41 3.73
CA PHE A 91 -10.05 -13.09 4.18
C PHE A 91 -10.47 -14.13 3.15
N ILE A 92 -10.90 -15.29 3.60
CA ILE A 92 -11.46 -16.35 2.76
C ILE A 92 -12.73 -16.92 3.38
N SER A 93 -13.62 -17.46 2.56
CA SER A 93 -14.70 -18.34 3.02
C SER A 93 -14.08 -19.60 3.66
N GLY A 94 -14.72 -20.11 4.71
CA GLY A 94 -14.33 -21.41 5.28
C GLY A 94 -14.78 -22.60 4.43
N ILE A 95 -15.69 -22.39 3.48
CA ILE A 95 -16.10 -23.39 2.49
C ILE A 95 -15.13 -23.35 1.32
N LEU A 96 -14.41 -24.46 1.12
CA LEU A 96 -13.34 -24.56 0.12
C LEU A 96 -13.78 -24.15 -1.29
N ASP A 97 -14.93 -24.64 -1.73
CA ASP A 97 -15.44 -24.36 -3.07
C ASP A 97 -15.85 -22.89 -3.22
N HIS A 98 -16.42 -22.27 -2.17
CA HIS A 98 -16.77 -20.86 -2.19
C HIS A 98 -15.52 -19.97 -2.34
N CYS A 99 -14.46 -20.24 -1.58
CA CYS A 99 -13.20 -19.51 -1.73
C CYS A 99 -12.61 -19.65 -3.13
N LYS A 100 -12.60 -20.88 -3.70
CA LYS A 100 -12.11 -21.13 -5.06
C LYS A 100 -12.94 -20.41 -6.12
N ASN A 101 -14.23 -20.26 -5.87
CA ASN A 101 -15.18 -19.57 -6.74
C ASN A 101 -15.23 -18.05 -6.49
N GLY A 102 -14.30 -17.51 -5.70
CA GLY A 102 -14.08 -16.08 -5.57
C GLY A 102 -14.55 -15.46 -4.26
N GLU A 103 -15.07 -16.22 -3.31
CA GLU A 103 -15.40 -15.73 -1.96
C GLU A 103 -14.13 -15.55 -1.10
N ARG A 104 -13.33 -14.58 -1.50
CA ARG A 104 -12.07 -14.21 -0.87
C ARG A 104 -11.80 -12.73 -1.08
N LEU A 105 -11.22 -12.07 -0.09
CA LEU A 105 -10.99 -10.63 -0.07
C LEU A 105 -9.59 -10.30 0.42
N MET A 106 -8.89 -9.46 -0.33
CA MET A 106 -7.63 -8.85 0.09
C MET A 106 -7.86 -7.35 0.31
N ILE A 107 -7.52 -6.87 1.51
CA ILE A 107 -7.60 -5.44 1.86
C ILE A 107 -6.19 -4.92 2.10
N GLN A 108 -5.87 -3.76 1.51
CA GLN A 108 -4.66 -3.00 1.81
C GLN A 108 -5.01 -1.82 2.72
N VAL A 109 -4.43 -1.82 3.92
CA VAL A 109 -4.63 -0.78 4.93
C VAL A 109 -3.46 0.19 4.91
N MET A 110 -3.77 1.47 4.74
CA MET A 110 -2.79 2.56 4.77
C MET A 110 -2.45 2.91 6.22
N GLY A 111 -1.15 3.09 6.50
CA GLY A 111 -0.71 3.60 7.79
C GLY A 111 -1.16 5.04 8.03
N LEU A 112 -1.20 5.44 9.29
CA LEU A 112 -1.50 6.83 9.66
C LEU A 112 -0.44 7.75 9.04
N HIS A 113 -0.88 8.78 8.32
CA HIS A 113 0.01 9.86 7.89
C HIS A 113 0.51 10.62 9.11
N GLN A 114 1.72 10.30 9.56
CA GLN A 114 2.48 11.21 10.40
C GLN A 114 2.88 12.39 9.53
N ARG A 115 2.32 13.58 9.81
CA ARG A 115 2.83 14.82 9.23
C ARG A 115 4.31 14.93 9.66
N PRO A 116 5.25 15.19 8.73
CA PRO A 116 6.61 15.51 9.12
C PRO A 116 6.56 16.64 10.16
N GLU A 117 7.16 16.42 11.32
CA GLU A 117 7.31 17.43 12.34
C GLU A 117 8.05 18.63 11.70
N PRO A 118 7.61 19.89 11.90
CA PRO A 118 8.35 21.03 11.38
C PRO A 118 9.78 20.98 11.92
N THR A 119 10.75 20.91 11.01
CA THR A 119 12.17 20.99 11.35
C THR A 119 12.40 22.21 12.24
N PRO A 120 13.13 22.09 13.36
CA PRO A 120 13.48 23.27 14.14
C PRO A 120 14.23 24.25 13.23
N ALA A 121 13.69 25.46 13.08
CA ALA A 121 14.37 26.52 12.37
C ALA A 121 15.69 26.81 13.09
N VAL A 122 16.81 26.57 12.41
CA VAL A 122 18.12 27.03 12.88
C VAL A 122 18.05 28.56 12.90
N ALA A 123 18.02 29.15 14.10
CA ALA A 123 18.18 30.58 14.26
C ALA A 123 19.61 30.95 13.82
N ASN A 124 19.73 31.64 12.69
CA ASN A 124 21.02 32.11 12.20
C ASN A 124 21.48 33.29 13.07
N PRO A 125 22.65 33.24 13.74
CA PRO A 125 23.13 34.36 14.53
C PRO A 125 23.88 35.37 13.64
N HIS A 126 23.39 36.61 13.63
CA HIS A 126 24.13 37.86 13.35
C HIS A 126 24.75 38.07 11.96
N GLU A 127 24.35 39.17 11.29
CA GLU A 127 25.34 40.10 10.72
C GLU A 127 24.77 41.52 10.58
N VAL A 128 25.44 42.49 11.20
CA VAL A 128 25.17 43.94 11.13
C VAL A 128 26.37 44.60 10.42
N GLY A 129 26.11 45.35 9.34
CA GLY A 129 26.78 46.63 9.03
C GLY A 129 28.13 46.67 8.26
N LEU A 130 28.03 46.96 6.95
CA LEU A 130 28.81 47.87 6.06
C LEU A 130 30.29 48.33 6.36
N ALA A 131 31.21 47.90 5.45
CA ALA A 131 32.25 48.64 4.64
C ALA A 131 33.48 49.37 5.28
N PRO A 132 34.59 49.75 4.54
CA PRO A 132 35.31 49.19 3.35
C PRO A 132 36.90 49.24 3.34
N GLY A 133 37.55 48.41 2.47
CA GLY A 133 38.83 48.67 1.73
C GLY A 133 40.21 48.18 2.29
N PRO A 134 41.35 48.11 1.52
CA PRO A 134 41.60 48.08 0.05
C PRO A 134 42.53 46.93 -0.49
N HIS A 135 42.61 46.84 -1.85
CA HIS A 135 43.33 45.98 -2.85
C HIS A 135 44.86 45.68 -2.70
N PRO A 136 45.59 44.97 -3.63
CA PRO A 136 45.27 43.97 -4.70
C PRO A 136 46.25 42.74 -4.79
N SER A 137 45.94 41.70 -5.61
CA SER A 137 46.84 41.09 -6.65
C SER A 137 46.40 39.69 -7.13
N SER A 138 46.28 39.55 -8.46
CA SER A 138 46.54 38.38 -9.36
C SER A 138 45.96 37.01 -8.96
N GLY A 139 45.02 36.39 -9.67
CA GLY A 139 44.96 36.17 -11.11
C GLY A 139 45.12 34.67 -11.37
N ILE A 140 44.09 34.01 -11.92
CA ILE A 140 44.13 32.91 -12.92
C ILE A 140 42.72 32.28 -12.99
N VAL A 141 42.17 32.36 -14.20
CA VAL A 141 40.95 31.69 -14.63
C VAL A 141 41.34 30.27 -15.02
N VAL A 142 40.68 29.24 -14.48
CA VAL A 142 40.83 27.87 -15.00
C VAL A 142 39.47 27.38 -15.48
N THR A 143 39.43 27.20 -16.80
CA THR A 143 38.31 26.78 -17.64
C THR A 143 37.87 25.34 -17.39
N ALA A 144 36.57 25.10 -17.55
CA ALA A 144 35.97 23.77 -17.64
C ALA A 144 36.54 22.96 -18.81
N ALA A 145 36.82 21.67 -18.58
CA ALA A 145 37.16 20.71 -19.62
C ALA A 145 36.22 19.51 -19.54
N THR A 146 35.42 19.32 -20.59
CA THR A 146 34.60 18.14 -20.86
C THR A 146 35.48 17.02 -21.41
N LEU A 147 35.21 15.77 -21.01
CA LEU A 147 35.76 14.59 -21.69
C LEU A 147 34.61 13.68 -22.10
N ALA A 148 34.21 13.80 -23.36
CA ALA A 148 33.47 12.78 -24.08
C ALA A 148 34.43 11.62 -24.40
N SER A 149 34.01 10.39 -24.14
CA SER A 149 34.75 9.21 -24.57
C SER A 149 33.83 8.34 -25.43
N VAL A 150 34.21 8.21 -26.71
CA VAL A 150 33.56 7.39 -27.73
C VAL A 150 34.47 6.19 -27.94
N PHE A 151 33.98 4.98 -27.69
CA PHE A 151 34.61 3.75 -28.18
C PHE A 151 33.64 3.00 -29.09
N LEU A 152 34.08 2.89 -30.34
CA LEU A 152 33.44 2.20 -31.46
C LEU A 152 33.41 0.68 -31.24
N ALA A 153 32.26 0.11 -31.62
CA ALA A 153 32.08 -1.07 -32.45
C ALA A 153 32.94 -2.33 -32.18
N LEU A 154 32.25 -3.37 -31.68
CA LEU A 154 32.46 -4.73 -32.16
C LEU A 154 31.07 -5.31 -32.47
N ILE A 155 30.72 -5.24 -33.75
CA ILE A 155 29.47 -5.74 -34.31
C ILE A 155 29.73 -7.14 -34.90
N VAL A 156 28.75 -8.02 -34.68
CA VAL A 156 28.43 -9.24 -35.43
C VAL A 156 29.24 -10.51 -35.12
N THR A 157 28.57 -11.45 -34.46
CA THR A 157 28.43 -12.90 -34.77
C THR A 157 27.71 -13.51 -33.55
N VAL A 158 26.59 -14.22 -33.59
CA VAL A 158 25.81 -14.88 -34.63
C VAL A 158 24.39 -15.04 -34.06
N VAL A 159 23.38 -14.67 -34.86
CA VAL A 159 22.00 -15.15 -34.72
C VAL A 159 22.00 -16.65 -35.01
N ALA A 160 21.53 -17.48 -34.07
CA ALA A 160 20.67 -18.67 -34.29
C ALA A 160 20.88 -19.76 -33.21
N LEU A 161 19.76 -20.47 -32.94
CA LEU A 161 19.59 -21.79 -32.28
C LEU A 161 19.33 -21.71 -30.75
N GLU A 162 18.19 -22.11 -30.18
CA GLU A 162 16.87 -22.65 -30.61
C GLU A 162 15.80 -22.17 -29.62
#